data_AF-A0A2V6ZR73-F1
#
_entry.id   AF-A0A2V6ZR73-F1
#
_cell.length_a   1.000
_cell.length_b   1.000
_cell.length_c   1.000
_cell.angle_alpha   90.00
_cell.angle_beta   90.00
_cell.angle_gamma   90.00
#
_symmetry.space_group_name_H-M   'P 1'
#
loop_
_entity.id
_entity.type
_entity.pdbx_description
1 polymer ?
#
loop_
_entity_poly.entity_id
_entity_poly.type
_entity_poly.pdbx_seq_one_letter_code
_entity_poly.pdbx_strand_id
1 'polypeptide(L)'
;MTESRKPVALWWLGLVTLAYFLAGKLGLSLAVVNASVSPVWPPTGIAFASFLLLSPRIWPAIFVGAFLVNVTTTGSIATSLGIALGNTFEGRLGADLVRLFANGRDVFNRSRDVFKFVVLAGLFSTTVGATIGASSLTLSGNANWREYPAIWFTWWLGDAVGALVVGPVLVLWSAPIAVPRGRTRQLERVGLFATVIAVCGLVFYGFVGQPLTFLCLPPLVWAAFRFGQRETAAAIAILSGLAIWSTVRGLGPFAGGPPNESLLLLQAFLGTMAVMSILIAAVVTERKGDEAALAHLASIVEFSDDAIVSKTLEGVVTSWNAGAERLYGYSAAEAVGRPISIIIPPDHPNELLRVLARVKRGEHVQPYEATRIRKDGSRVQVSITVSPLRSSSGIIIGASAIGRDITEKKRAEAALREAATLRSVASLAVAAAHEINNPLTVVSGELQLLAREAGARWGGRVGSMLEALERIGEVVMRMNQITRLEPAERQRHLPEMLDLEKSSGSPEPPADDPERLS
;
A
#
# COMPACT_ATOMS: atom_id res chain seq x y z
N MET A 1 15.82 -17.65 6.37
CA MET A 1 16.13 -16.64 7.41
C MET A 1 15.37 -17.01 8.67
N THR A 2 16.05 -17.62 9.63
CA THR A 2 15.50 -18.03 10.93
C THR A 2 15.52 -16.83 11.87
N GLU A 3 14.41 -16.08 11.94
CA GLU A 3 14.24 -15.08 13.00
C GLU A 3 14.52 -15.73 14.37
N SER A 4 15.45 -15.15 15.13
CA SER A 4 15.72 -15.55 16.51
C SER A 4 14.43 -15.40 17.33
N ARG A 5 13.76 -16.51 17.62
CA ARG A 5 12.48 -16.54 18.35
C ARG A 5 12.67 -16.02 19.76
N LYS A 6 12.30 -14.74 19.96
CA LYS A 6 12.31 -14.06 21.27
C LYS A 6 11.63 -14.93 22.35
N PRO A 7 12.19 -15.01 23.57
CA PRO A 7 11.54 -15.70 24.67
C PRO A 7 10.19 -15.05 24.99
N VAL A 8 9.18 -15.87 25.25
CA VAL A 8 7.89 -15.37 25.76
C VAL A 8 8.13 -14.90 27.19
N ALA A 9 7.77 -13.65 27.50
CA ALA A 9 7.93 -13.15 28.86
C ALA A 9 7.07 -13.95 29.84
N LEU A 10 7.61 -14.28 31.03
CA LEU A 10 6.92 -15.09 32.04
C LEU A 10 5.54 -14.56 32.42
N TRP A 11 5.35 -13.23 32.42
CA TRP A 11 4.06 -12.63 32.72
C TRP A 11 2.97 -12.96 31.69
N TRP A 12 3.32 -13.20 30.41
CA TRP A 12 2.38 -13.67 29.41
C TRP A 12 1.88 -15.08 29.71
N LEU A 13 2.74 -15.96 30.25
CA LEU A 13 2.32 -17.31 30.65
C LEU A 13 1.25 -17.22 31.75
N GLY A 14 1.51 -16.43 32.80
CA GLY A 14 0.55 -16.21 33.88
C GLY A 14 -0.77 -15.60 33.40
N LEU A 15 -0.70 -14.57 32.56
CA LEU A 15 -1.89 -13.88 32.04
C LEU A 15 -2.74 -14.78 31.15
N VAL A 16 -2.13 -15.54 30.24
CA VAL A 16 -2.86 -16.47 29.35
C VAL A 16 -3.46 -17.62 30.14
N THR A 17 -2.74 -18.17 31.12
CA THR A 17 -3.30 -19.21 32.01
C THR A 17 -4.51 -18.70 32.78
N LEU A 18 -4.42 -17.51 33.37
CA LEU A 18 -5.52 -16.90 34.12
C LEU A 18 -6.72 -16.62 33.21
N ALA A 19 -6.48 -16.03 32.02
CA ALA A 19 -7.53 -15.75 31.05
C ALA A 19 -8.23 -17.03 30.59
N TYR A 20 -7.47 -18.08 30.26
CA TYR A 20 -8.02 -19.39 29.87
C TYR A 20 -8.85 -19.99 31.01
N PHE A 21 -8.33 -19.97 32.24
CA PHE A 21 -9.00 -20.53 33.41
C PHE A 21 -10.33 -19.84 33.71
N LEU A 22 -10.33 -18.51 33.81
CA LEU A 22 -11.53 -17.72 34.08
C LEU A 22 -12.58 -17.90 32.98
N ALA A 23 -12.15 -17.87 31.72
CA ALA A 23 -13.04 -18.05 30.58
C ALA A 23 -13.63 -19.47 30.52
N GLY A 24 -12.85 -20.49 30.90
CA GLY A 24 -13.33 -21.87 30.98
C GLY A 24 -14.34 -22.05 32.12
N LYS A 25 -14.08 -21.48 33.29
CA LYS A 25 -15.05 -21.50 34.40
C LYS A 25 -16.33 -20.73 34.08
N LEU A 26 -16.22 -19.60 33.39
CA LEU A 26 -17.39 -18.86 32.90
C LEU A 26 -18.19 -19.71 31.90
N GLY A 27 -17.54 -20.34 30.92
CA GLY A 27 -18.20 -21.23 29.97
C GLY A 27 -18.94 -22.37 30.66
N LEU A 28 -18.29 -23.06 31.60
CA LEU A 28 -18.91 -24.16 32.36
C LEU A 28 -20.03 -23.68 33.29
N SER A 29 -19.96 -22.46 33.84
CA SER A 29 -21.06 -21.89 34.64
C SER A 29 -22.34 -21.64 33.84
N LEU A 30 -22.22 -21.62 32.51
CA LEU A 30 -23.31 -21.43 31.55
C LEU A 30 -23.70 -22.76 30.87
N ALA A 31 -23.15 -23.89 31.31
CA ALA A 31 -23.49 -25.22 30.80
C ALA A 31 -24.89 -25.66 31.29
N VAL A 32 -25.71 -26.19 30.38
CA VAL A 32 -27.13 -26.54 30.67
C VAL A 32 -27.36 -28.06 30.76
N VAL A 33 -26.48 -28.89 30.17
CA VAL A 33 -26.72 -30.34 30.00
C VAL A 33 -25.68 -31.18 30.74
N ASN A 34 -24.40 -30.94 30.48
CA ASN A 34 -23.28 -31.67 31.05
C ASN A 34 -22.36 -30.69 31.75
N ALA A 35 -21.92 -31.01 32.97
CA ALA A 35 -21.04 -30.14 33.76
C ALA A 35 -19.70 -29.81 33.07
N SER A 36 -19.40 -30.47 31.95
CA SER A 36 -18.18 -30.33 31.16
C SER A 36 -18.39 -29.77 29.75
N VAL A 37 -19.62 -29.43 29.32
CA VAL A 37 -19.89 -28.97 27.94
C VAL A 37 -20.65 -27.65 27.93
N SER A 38 -20.05 -26.63 27.29
CA SER A 38 -20.56 -25.26 27.23
C SER A 38 -21.18 -24.92 25.85
N PRO A 39 -22.22 -24.07 25.78
CA PRO A 39 -22.74 -23.53 24.52
C PRO A 39 -21.67 -22.90 23.63
N VAL A 40 -20.76 -22.16 24.24
CA VAL A 40 -19.59 -21.59 23.56
C VAL A 40 -18.40 -21.86 24.44
N TRP A 41 -17.29 -22.29 23.86
CA TRP A 41 -16.04 -22.48 24.60
C TRP A 41 -15.04 -21.35 24.30
N PRO A 42 -15.14 -20.18 24.98
CA PRO A 42 -14.17 -19.10 24.85
C PRO A 42 -12.70 -19.53 24.95
N PRO A 43 -12.32 -20.52 25.78
CA PRO A 43 -10.93 -20.95 25.86
C PRO A 43 -10.33 -21.44 24.54
N THR A 44 -11.11 -22.03 23.63
CA THR A 44 -10.62 -22.38 22.28
C THR A 44 -10.19 -21.14 21.51
N GLY A 45 -11.01 -20.08 21.50
CA GLY A 45 -10.66 -18.81 20.87
C GLY A 45 -9.42 -18.16 21.51
N ILE A 46 -9.30 -18.23 22.84
CA ILE A 46 -8.12 -17.75 23.58
C ILE A 46 -6.86 -18.54 23.21
N ALA A 47 -6.95 -19.87 23.16
CA ALA A 47 -5.82 -20.73 22.79
C ALA A 47 -5.36 -20.44 21.36
N PHE A 48 -6.29 -20.44 20.40
CA PHE A 48 -6.01 -20.08 19.01
C PHE A 48 -5.32 -18.71 18.91
N ALA A 49 -5.91 -17.66 19.50
CA ALA A 49 -5.37 -16.31 19.43
C ALA A 49 -4.00 -16.21 20.12
N SER A 50 -3.81 -16.87 21.26
CA SER A 50 -2.52 -16.89 21.97
C SER A 50 -1.42 -17.55 21.13
N PHE A 51 -1.71 -18.69 20.51
CA PHE A 51 -0.77 -19.37 19.62
C PHE A 51 -0.50 -18.58 18.34
N LEU A 52 -1.47 -17.82 17.81
CA LEU A 52 -1.31 -17.02 16.60
C LEU A 52 -0.56 -15.69 16.85
N LEU A 53 -0.89 -15.00 17.93
CA LEU A 53 -0.38 -13.67 18.26
C LEU A 53 0.96 -13.71 18.99
N LEU A 54 1.17 -14.65 19.91
CA LEU A 54 2.39 -14.68 20.72
C LEU A 54 3.43 -15.60 20.07
N SER A 55 3.43 -16.87 20.46
CA SER A 55 4.44 -17.85 20.06
C SER A 55 3.95 -19.28 20.28
N PRO A 56 4.42 -20.26 19.49
CA PRO A 56 4.27 -21.70 19.78
C PRO A 56 4.64 -22.11 21.21
N ARG A 57 5.56 -21.36 21.85
CA ARG A 57 6.07 -21.65 23.19
C ARG A 57 5.07 -21.31 24.32
N ILE A 58 3.92 -20.69 24.02
CA ILE A 58 2.87 -20.39 25.01
C ILE A 58 2.09 -21.65 25.44
N TRP A 59 2.34 -22.81 24.82
CA TRP A 59 1.61 -24.05 25.09
C TRP A 59 1.50 -24.44 26.58
N PRO A 60 2.52 -24.23 27.47
CA PRO A 60 2.36 -24.59 28.88
C PRO A 60 1.27 -23.79 29.57
N ALA A 61 1.06 -22.53 29.16
CA ALA A 61 0.03 -21.69 29.76
C ALA A 61 -1.39 -22.17 29.41
N ILE A 62 -1.59 -22.59 28.16
CA ILE A 62 -2.85 -23.19 27.69
C ILE A 62 -3.08 -24.54 28.38
N PHE A 63 -2.04 -25.39 28.43
CA PHE A 63 -2.11 -26.69 29.08
C PHE A 63 -2.47 -26.57 30.56
N VAL A 64 -1.76 -25.73 31.32
CA VAL A 64 -2.02 -25.51 32.75
C VAL A 64 -3.40 -24.90 32.96
N GLY A 65 -3.79 -23.92 32.15
CA GLY A 65 -5.14 -23.33 32.20
C GLY A 65 -6.23 -24.37 31.99
N ALA A 66 -6.10 -25.19 30.94
CA ALA A 66 -7.05 -26.26 30.63
C ALA A 66 -7.08 -27.34 31.73
N PHE A 67 -5.92 -27.74 32.25
CA PHE A 67 -5.84 -28.70 33.35
C PHE A 67 -6.56 -28.18 34.59
N LEU A 68 -6.31 -26.92 35.00
CA LEU A 68 -6.94 -26.31 36.16
C LEU A 68 -8.46 -26.21 36.01
N VAL A 69 -8.96 -25.85 34.83
CA VAL A 69 -10.41 -25.81 34.56
C VAL A 69 -11.02 -27.20 34.75
N ASN A 70 -10.40 -28.23 34.19
CA ASN A 70 -10.96 -29.58 34.18
C ASN A 70 -10.83 -30.29 35.53
N VAL A 71 -9.70 -30.16 36.23
CA VAL A 71 -9.48 -30.84 37.52
C VAL A 71 -10.41 -30.29 38.60
N THR A 72 -10.70 -28.98 38.55
CA THR A 72 -11.65 -28.33 39.45
C THR A 72 -13.11 -28.50 39.01
N THR A 73 -13.40 -29.30 37.97
CA THR A 73 -14.76 -29.56 37.46
C THR A 73 -15.08 -31.05 37.51
N THR A 74 -14.23 -31.89 36.91
CA THR A 74 -14.43 -33.34 36.85
C THR A 74 -13.83 -34.08 38.06
N GLY A 75 -12.91 -33.46 38.80
CA GLY A 75 -12.24 -34.05 39.97
C GLY A 75 -11.19 -35.14 39.64
N SER A 76 -11.20 -35.69 38.42
CA SER A 76 -10.26 -36.73 37.98
C SER A 76 -9.00 -36.12 37.35
N ILE A 77 -7.84 -36.38 37.96
CA ILE A 77 -6.53 -35.93 37.45
C ILE A 77 -6.26 -36.52 36.06
N ALA A 78 -6.48 -37.84 35.88
CA ALA A 78 -6.19 -38.53 34.62
C ALA A 78 -7.04 -37.99 33.47
N THR A 79 -8.34 -37.81 33.70
CA THR A 79 -9.28 -37.24 32.74
C THR A 79 -8.91 -35.80 32.39
N SER A 80 -8.54 -35.02 33.40
CA SER A 80 -8.18 -33.61 33.22
C SER A 80 -6.88 -33.42 32.43
N LEU A 81 -5.91 -34.32 32.59
CA LEU A 81 -4.69 -34.34 31.78
C LEU A 81 -5.01 -34.62 30.32
N GLY A 82 -5.86 -35.61 30.05
CA GLY A 82 -6.30 -35.95 28.69
C GLY A 82 -6.98 -34.79 27.99
N ILE A 83 -7.96 -34.15 28.64
CA ILE A 83 -8.67 -32.98 28.09
C ILE A 83 -7.69 -31.80 27.89
N ALA A 84 -6.79 -31.54 28.84
CA ALA A 84 -5.82 -30.47 28.72
C ALA A 84 -4.87 -30.66 27.53
N LEU A 85 -4.43 -31.89 27.26
CA LEU A 85 -3.66 -32.22 26.06
C LEU A 85 -4.48 -31.95 24.79
N GLY A 86 -5.72 -32.42 24.74
CA GLY A 86 -6.63 -32.21 23.61
C GLY A 86 -6.80 -30.74 23.25
N ASN A 87 -7.19 -29.92 24.24
CA ASN A 87 -7.41 -28.48 24.05
C ASN A 87 -6.13 -27.74 23.64
N THR A 88 -4.97 -28.17 24.15
CA THR A 88 -3.67 -27.57 23.79
C THR A 88 -3.31 -27.89 22.34
N PHE A 89 -3.49 -29.15 21.92
CA PHE A 89 -3.22 -29.58 20.55
C PHE A 89 -4.17 -28.93 19.55
N GLU A 90 -5.46 -28.85 19.87
CA GLU A 90 -6.46 -28.14 19.06
C GLU A 90 -6.02 -26.70 18.77
N GLY A 91 -5.79 -25.90 19.82
CA GLY A 91 -5.44 -24.49 19.64
C GLY A 91 -4.12 -24.31 18.88
N ARG A 92 -3.15 -25.20 19.12
CA ARG A 92 -1.85 -25.18 18.44
C ARG A 92 -2.00 -25.50 16.95
N LEU A 93 -2.71 -26.58 16.63
CA LEU A 93 -2.95 -27.04 15.26
C LEU A 93 -3.72 -25.99 14.48
N GLY A 94 -4.80 -25.44 15.04
CA GLY A 94 -5.59 -24.39 14.38
C GLY A 94 -4.75 -23.15 14.03
N ALA A 95 -3.91 -22.70 14.97
CA ALA A 95 -3.01 -21.57 14.73
C ALA A 95 -1.92 -21.88 13.69
N ASP A 96 -1.36 -23.09 13.69
CA ASP A 96 -0.34 -23.50 12.71
C ASP A 96 -0.92 -23.63 11.31
N LEU A 97 -2.10 -24.22 11.15
CA LEU A 97 -2.79 -24.31 9.86
C LEU A 97 -3.12 -22.92 9.31
N VAL A 98 -3.57 -21.99 10.16
CA VAL A 98 -3.84 -20.61 9.75
C VAL A 98 -2.55 -19.86 9.36
N ARG A 99 -1.44 -20.08 10.07
CA ARG A 99 -0.12 -19.54 9.69
C ARG A 99 0.35 -20.07 8.35
N LEU A 100 0.13 -21.35 8.07
CA LEU A 100 0.60 -22.00 6.85
C LEU A 100 -0.28 -21.68 5.63
N PHE A 101 -1.60 -21.60 5.81
CA PHE A 101 -2.54 -21.57 4.68
C PHE A 101 -3.39 -20.30 4.59
N ALA A 102 -3.52 -19.52 5.67
CA ALA A 102 -4.49 -18.42 5.77
C ALA A 102 -3.86 -17.11 6.28
N ASN A 103 -2.67 -16.76 5.82
CA ASN A 103 -2.00 -15.47 6.11
C ASN A 103 -1.76 -15.16 7.60
N GLY A 104 -1.77 -16.17 8.48
CA GLY A 104 -1.32 -16.01 9.86
C GLY A 104 -2.09 -14.93 10.62
N ARG A 105 -1.38 -13.90 11.12
CA ARG A 105 -1.99 -12.83 11.94
C ARG A 105 -2.97 -11.97 11.14
N ASP A 106 -2.81 -11.91 9.82
CA ASP A 106 -3.62 -11.12 8.91
C ASP A 106 -4.79 -11.91 8.30
N VAL A 107 -5.12 -13.06 8.90
CA VAL A 107 -6.15 -14.00 8.41
C VAL A 107 -7.51 -13.36 8.16
N PHE A 108 -7.85 -12.31 8.88
CA PHE A 108 -9.14 -11.65 8.73
C PHE A 108 -9.18 -10.60 7.61
N ASN A 109 -8.03 -10.16 7.08
CA ASN A 109 -7.97 -9.07 6.10
C ASN A 109 -8.57 -9.42 4.73
N ARG A 110 -8.66 -10.71 4.38
CA ARG A 110 -9.19 -11.18 3.10
C ARG A 110 -10.28 -12.22 3.30
N SER A 111 -11.31 -12.17 2.46
CA SER A 111 -12.44 -13.09 2.51
C SER A 111 -12.02 -14.56 2.36
N ARG A 112 -11.09 -14.85 1.43
CA ARG A 112 -10.55 -16.20 1.21
C ARG A 112 -9.86 -16.76 2.43
N ASP A 113 -9.15 -15.94 3.20
CA ASP A 113 -8.40 -16.39 4.37
C ASP A 113 -9.31 -16.58 5.59
N VAL A 114 -10.36 -15.75 5.71
CA VAL A 114 -11.45 -16.01 6.67
C VAL A 114 -12.12 -17.35 6.39
N PHE A 115 -12.43 -17.67 5.12
CA PHE A 115 -13.01 -18.97 4.79
C PHE A 115 -12.09 -20.13 5.21
N LYS A 116 -10.79 -20.02 4.93
CA LYS A 116 -9.80 -21.01 5.39
C LYS A 116 -9.73 -21.08 6.92
N PHE A 117 -9.82 -19.96 7.64
CA PHE A 117 -9.88 -19.95 9.10
C PHE A 117 -11.06 -20.75 9.64
N VAL A 118 -12.26 -20.51 9.09
CA VAL A 118 -13.47 -21.26 9.47
C VAL A 118 -13.24 -22.75 9.30
N VAL A 119 -12.70 -23.18 8.15
CA VAL A 119 -12.47 -24.61 7.88
C VAL A 119 -11.33 -25.18 8.74
N LEU A 120 -10.18 -24.53 8.80
CA LEU A 120 -8.97 -25.07 9.40
C LEU A 120 -8.96 -24.96 10.93
N ALA A 121 -9.27 -23.78 11.47
CA ALA A 121 -9.29 -23.54 12.91
C ALA A 121 -10.66 -23.83 13.50
N GLY A 122 -11.75 -23.38 12.86
CA GLY A 122 -13.10 -23.54 13.40
C GLY A 122 -13.65 -24.97 13.33
N LEU A 123 -13.45 -25.68 12.20
CA LEU A 123 -14.04 -27.02 11.99
C LEU A 123 -13.03 -28.14 12.18
N PHE A 124 -11.86 -28.06 11.54
CA PHE A 124 -10.90 -29.17 11.52
C PHE A 124 -10.13 -29.30 12.84
N SER A 125 -9.52 -28.21 13.33
CA SER A 125 -8.70 -28.30 14.54
C SER A 125 -9.49 -28.70 15.79
N THR A 126 -10.74 -28.28 15.88
CA THR A 126 -11.66 -28.58 17.01
C THR A 126 -12.08 -30.05 17.06
N THR A 127 -11.96 -30.80 15.95
CA THR A 127 -12.17 -32.26 16.00
C THR A 127 -11.13 -32.95 16.88
N VAL A 128 -9.92 -32.39 17.00
CA VAL A 128 -8.85 -32.97 17.82
C VAL A 128 -9.18 -32.84 19.31
N GLY A 129 -9.58 -31.65 19.77
CA GLY A 129 -9.96 -31.43 21.17
C GLY A 129 -11.22 -32.22 21.52
N ALA A 130 -12.26 -32.18 20.70
CA ALA A 130 -13.48 -32.96 20.92
C ALA A 130 -13.22 -34.47 20.99
N THR A 131 -12.37 -35.01 20.10
CA THR A 131 -12.06 -36.45 20.08
C THR A 131 -11.27 -36.87 21.31
N ILE A 132 -10.21 -36.14 21.65
CA ILE A 132 -9.38 -36.44 22.83
C ILE A 132 -10.18 -36.23 24.12
N GLY A 133 -10.95 -35.15 24.22
CA GLY A 133 -11.78 -34.82 25.36
C GLY A 133 -12.89 -35.84 25.61
N ALA A 134 -13.70 -36.15 24.60
CA ALA A 134 -14.77 -37.15 24.70
C ALA A 134 -14.19 -38.54 25.02
N SER A 135 -13.11 -38.94 24.37
CA SER A 135 -12.43 -40.21 24.66
C SER A 135 -11.91 -40.27 26.09
N SER A 136 -11.33 -39.17 26.60
CA SER A 136 -10.84 -39.11 27.98
C SER A 136 -11.97 -39.25 29.00
N LEU A 137 -13.12 -38.60 28.78
CA LEU A 137 -14.30 -38.76 29.64
C LEU A 137 -14.81 -40.20 29.65
N THR A 138 -14.96 -40.81 28.47
CA THR A 138 -15.53 -42.16 28.36
C THR A 138 -14.59 -43.24 28.88
N LEU A 139 -13.28 -43.15 28.57
CA LEU A 139 -12.27 -44.10 29.05
C LEU A 139 -12.08 -44.06 30.57
N SER A 140 -12.31 -42.89 31.19
CA SER A 140 -12.23 -42.74 32.64
C SER A 140 -13.52 -43.11 33.38
N GLY A 141 -14.54 -43.60 32.66
CA GLY A 141 -15.82 -44.00 33.24
C GLY A 141 -16.75 -42.84 33.61
N ASN A 142 -16.40 -41.60 33.25
CA ASN A 142 -17.22 -40.41 33.52
C ASN A 142 -18.34 -40.19 32.48
N ALA A 143 -18.35 -40.96 31.39
CA ALA A 143 -19.39 -40.93 30.36
C ALA A 143 -19.60 -42.33 29.76
N ASN A 144 -20.80 -42.61 29.25
CA ASN A 144 -21.11 -43.89 28.60
C ASN A 144 -20.73 -43.86 27.11
N TRP A 145 -20.22 -44.97 26.56
CA TRP A 145 -19.96 -45.13 25.12
C TRP A 145 -21.20 -44.89 24.25
N ARG A 146 -22.40 -45.15 24.76
CA ARG A 146 -23.66 -44.85 24.05
C ARG A 146 -23.89 -43.34 23.86
N GLU A 147 -23.37 -42.52 24.76
CA GLU A 147 -23.51 -41.06 24.74
C GLU A 147 -22.35 -40.38 24.00
N TYR A 148 -21.30 -41.13 23.65
CA TYR A 148 -20.09 -40.61 23.01
C TYR A 148 -20.37 -39.73 21.78
N PRO A 149 -21.24 -40.13 20.81
CA PRO A 149 -21.49 -39.29 19.63
C PRO A 149 -22.13 -37.95 19.98
N ALA A 150 -23.04 -37.93 20.97
CA ALA A 150 -23.70 -36.71 21.42
C ALA A 150 -22.70 -35.80 22.14
N ILE A 151 -21.91 -36.35 23.08
CA ILE A 151 -20.86 -35.61 23.79
C ILE A 151 -19.85 -35.02 22.82
N TRP A 152 -19.36 -35.83 21.88
CA TRP A 152 -18.39 -35.40 20.87
C TRP A 152 -18.95 -34.26 20.02
N PHE A 153 -20.20 -34.37 19.55
CA PHE A 153 -20.80 -33.37 18.68
C PHE A 153 -21.05 -32.04 19.41
N THR A 154 -21.58 -32.08 20.63
CA THR A 154 -21.81 -30.86 21.41
C THR A 154 -20.50 -30.19 21.81
N TRP A 155 -19.46 -30.97 22.11
CA TRP A 155 -18.13 -30.46 22.41
C TRP A 155 -17.51 -29.78 21.19
N TRP A 156 -17.43 -30.51 20.06
CA TRP A 156 -16.91 -30.00 18.80
C TRP A 156 -17.58 -28.69 18.39
N LEU A 157 -18.91 -28.63 18.49
CA LEU A 157 -19.67 -27.46 18.10
C LEU A 157 -19.42 -26.28 19.06
N GLY A 158 -19.32 -26.53 20.37
CA GLY A 158 -18.98 -25.50 21.36
C GLY A 158 -17.58 -24.90 21.15
N ASP A 159 -16.61 -25.73 20.81
CA ASP A 159 -15.23 -25.32 20.50
C ASP A 159 -15.18 -24.56 19.17
N ALA A 160 -15.90 -25.02 18.15
CA ALA A 160 -16.02 -24.35 16.86
C ALA A 160 -16.59 -22.93 17.01
N VAL A 161 -17.72 -22.78 17.72
CA VAL A 161 -18.32 -21.47 17.97
C VAL A 161 -17.40 -20.62 18.86
N GLY A 162 -16.72 -21.23 19.84
CA GLY A 162 -15.71 -20.57 20.66
C GLY A 162 -14.58 -19.95 19.84
N ALA A 163 -14.04 -20.72 18.88
CA ALA A 163 -13.04 -20.25 17.93
C ALA A 163 -13.57 -19.08 17.10
N LEU A 164 -14.79 -19.20 16.56
CA LEU A 164 -15.40 -18.25 15.62
C LEU A 164 -15.90 -16.96 16.28
N VAL A 165 -16.22 -16.98 17.57
CA VAL A 165 -16.69 -15.79 18.31
C VAL A 165 -15.54 -15.08 19.01
N VAL A 166 -14.68 -15.83 19.72
CA VAL A 166 -13.66 -15.24 20.60
C VAL A 166 -12.33 -15.05 19.89
N GLY A 167 -11.94 -15.97 19.00
CA GLY A 167 -10.69 -15.89 18.25
C GLY A 167 -10.55 -14.59 17.44
N PRO A 168 -11.52 -14.24 16.58
CA PRO A 168 -11.51 -13.01 15.80
C PRO A 168 -11.42 -11.74 16.65
N VAL A 169 -12.14 -11.68 17.78
CA VAL A 169 -12.06 -10.53 18.69
C VAL A 169 -10.63 -10.32 19.17
N LEU A 170 -10.00 -11.36 19.70
CA LEU A 170 -8.65 -11.25 20.26
C LEU A 170 -7.61 -10.89 19.20
N VAL A 171 -7.71 -11.49 18.01
CA VAL A 171 -6.78 -11.20 16.90
C VAL A 171 -6.97 -9.77 16.40
N LEU A 172 -8.20 -9.37 16.06
CA LEU A 172 -8.50 -8.06 15.47
C LEU A 172 -8.29 -6.89 16.44
N TRP A 173 -8.52 -7.10 17.74
CA TRP A 173 -8.31 -6.06 18.76
C TRP A 173 -6.86 -5.97 19.25
N SER A 174 -6.01 -6.95 18.93
CA SER A 174 -4.57 -6.89 19.21
C SER A 174 -3.80 -6.00 18.23
N ALA A 175 -4.37 -5.73 17.05
CA ALA A 175 -3.75 -4.88 16.05
C ALA A 175 -3.71 -3.41 16.51
N PRO A 176 -2.60 -2.69 16.25
CA PRO A 176 -2.46 -1.29 16.65
C PRO A 176 -3.59 -0.43 16.07
N ILE A 177 -4.16 0.42 16.92
CA ILE A 177 -5.37 1.15 16.58
C ILE A 177 -5.04 2.41 15.77
N ALA A 178 -5.36 2.41 14.48
CA ALA A 178 -5.54 3.66 13.74
C ALA A 178 -6.94 4.22 14.06
N VAL A 179 -7.16 4.75 15.28
CA VAL A 179 -8.46 5.39 15.61
C VAL A 179 -8.53 6.72 14.86
N PRO A 180 -9.50 6.91 13.96
CA PRO A 180 -9.80 8.25 13.46
C PRO A 180 -10.41 9.04 14.62
N ARG A 181 -9.73 10.11 15.07
CA ARG A 181 -10.06 10.89 16.28
C ARG A 181 -11.34 11.75 16.17
N GLY A 182 -12.24 11.47 15.22
CA GLY A 182 -13.47 12.25 15.03
C GLY A 182 -14.54 11.90 16.06
N ARG A 183 -15.06 12.90 16.79
CA ARG A 183 -16.15 12.77 17.78
C ARG A 183 -17.39 12.08 17.20
N THR A 184 -17.75 12.38 15.95
CA THR A 184 -18.86 11.74 15.22
C THR A 184 -18.66 10.23 15.07
N ARG A 185 -17.45 9.78 14.73
CA ARG A 185 -17.17 8.36 14.51
C ARG A 185 -17.19 7.56 15.81
N GLN A 186 -16.89 8.19 16.95
CA GLN A 186 -17.06 7.58 18.27
C GLN A 186 -18.54 7.47 18.65
N LEU A 187 -19.35 8.51 18.40
CA LEU A 187 -20.80 8.46 18.62
C LEU A 187 -21.47 7.38 17.77
N GLU A 188 -21.09 7.25 16.50
CA GLU A 188 -21.60 6.17 15.65
C GLU A 188 -21.25 4.77 16.19
N ARG A 189 -20.03 4.57 16.74
CA ARG A 189 -19.64 3.29 17.36
C ARG A 189 -20.48 2.97 18.60
N VAL A 190 -20.69 3.98 19.47
CA VAL A 190 -21.57 3.82 20.63
C VAL A 190 -22.99 3.50 20.17
N GLY A 191 -23.49 4.19 19.15
CA GLY A 191 -24.77 3.92 18.51
C GLY A 191 -24.87 2.49 17.98
N LEU A 192 -23.83 1.97 17.32
CA LEU A 192 -23.78 0.59 16.84
C LEU A 192 -23.98 -0.40 17.98
N PHE A 193 -23.16 -0.33 19.03
CA PHE A 193 -23.24 -1.29 20.12
C PHE A 193 -24.54 -1.15 20.91
N ALA A 194 -25.05 0.08 21.09
CA ALA A 194 -26.37 0.31 21.68
C ALA A 194 -27.48 -0.34 20.85
N THR A 195 -27.43 -0.24 19.52
CA THR A 195 -28.39 -0.92 18.62
C THR A 195 -28.28 -2.43 18.71
N VAL A 196 -27.07 -3.00 18.74
CA VAL A 196 -26.87 -4.45 18.92
C VAL A 196 -27.50 -4.91 20.24
N ILE A 197 -27.24 -4.21 21.34
CA ILE A 197 -27.80 -4.52 22.65
C ILE A 197 -29.32 -4.39 22.65
N ALA A 198 -29.87 -3.32 22.07
CA ALA A 198 -31.32 -3.10 21.99
C ALA A 198 -32.04 -4.19 21.18
N VAL A 199 -31.49 -4.55 20.02
CA VAL A 199 -32.00 -5.64 19.18
C VAL A 199 -31.91 -6.98 19.90
N CYS A 200 -30.79 -7.28 20.57
CA CYS A 200 -30.65 -8.48 21.38
C CYS A 200 -31.66 -8.48 22.55
N GLY A 201 -31.91 -7.33 23.17
CA GLY A 201 -32.95 -7.13 24.18
C GLY A 201 -34.33 -7.53 23.64
N LEU A 202 -34.69 -7.00 22.47
CA LEU A 202 -35.95 -7.27 21.80
C LEU A 202 -36.13 -8.77 21.47
N VAL A 203 -35.10 -9.39 20.89
CA VAL A 203 -35.12 -10.77 20.39
C VAL A 203 -35.06 -11.79 21.52
N PHE A 204 -34.20 -11.58 22.51
CA PHE A 204 -33.93 -12.61 23.53
C PHE A 204 -34.76 -12.43 24.80
N TYR A 205 -35.15 -11.21 25.18
CA TYR A 205 -35.91 -10.97 26.43
C TYR A 205 -37.44 -10.90 26.25
N GLY A 206 -37.96 -11.31 25.08
CA GLY A 206 -39.37 -11.67 24.95
C GLY A 206 -40.34 -10.51 24.68
N PHE A 207 -39.90 -9.41 24.09
CA PHE A 207 -40.83 -8.36 23.64
C PHE A 207 -41.70 -8.77 22.44
N VAL A 208 -41.29 -9.82 21.71
CA VAL A 208 -42.01 -10.31 20.54
C VAL A 208 -42.24 -11.81 20.69
N GLY A 209 -43.50 -12.24 20.77
CA GLY A 209 -43.89 -13.65 20.90
C GLY A 209 -43.60 -14.54 19.68
N GLN A 210 -42.72 -14.09 18.78
CA GLN A 210 -42.29 -14.79 17.57
C GLN A 210 -40.75 -14.81 17.53
N PRO A 211 -40.10 -15.91 17.11
CA PRO A 211 -38.64 -16.02 17.10
C PRO A 211 -38.02 -15.18 15.96
N LEU A 212 -37.89 -13.86 16.18
CA LEU A 212 -37.31 -12.91 15.21
C LEU A 212 -35.78 -12.88 15.24
N THR A 213 -35.12 -14.03 15.34
CA THR A 213 -33.65 -14.15 15.49
C THR A 213 -32.86 -13.47 14.37
N PHE A 214 -33.42 -13.40 13.16
CA PHE A 214 -32.84 -12.70 12.01
C PHE A 214 -32.75 -11.17 12.16
N LEU A 215 -33.47 -10.56 13.10
CA LEU A 215 -33.32 -9.12 13.41
C LEU A 215 -31.92 -8.78 13.94
N CYS A 216 -31.17 -9.77 14.39
CA CYS A 216 -29.77 -9.60 14.77
C CYS A 216 -28.86 -9.30 13.56
N LEU A 217 -29.26 -9.66 12.34
CA LEU A 217 -28.41 -9.52 11.14
C LEU A 217 -28.20 -8.05 10.71
N PRO A 218 -29.23 -7.18 10.59
CA PRO A 218 -29.05 -5.78 10.20
C PRO A 218 -27.98 -5.00 10.97
N PRO A 219 -27.90 -5.01 12.33
CA PRO A 219 -26.85 -4.29 13.03
C PRO A 219 -25.45 -4.90 12.79
N LEU A 220 -25.32 -6.21 12.57
CA LEU A 220 -24.05 -6.85 12.22
C LEU A 220 -23.58 -6.48 10.80
N VAL A 221 -24.52 -6.42 9.84
CA VAL A 221 -24.26 -5.92 8.49
C VAL A 221 -23.85 -4.45 8.54
N TRP A 222 -24.54 -3.63 9.35
CA TRP A 222 -24.15 -2.24 9.56
C TRP A 222 -22.74 -2.12 10.15
N ALA A 223 -22.39 -2.94 11.14
CA ALA A 223 -21.04 -3.03 11.69
C ALA A 223 -19.99 -3.29 10.59
N ALA A 224 -20.24 -4.32 9.76
CA ALA A 224 -19.36 -4.75 8.69
C ALA A 224 -19.15 -3.67 7.63
N PHE A 225 -20.23 -3.00 7.20
CA PHE A 225 -20.16 -1.97 6.18
C PHE A 225 -19.57 -0.66 6.66
N ARG A 226 -19.85 -0.26 7.90
CA ARG A 226 -19.45 1.07 8.40
C ARG A 226 -18.11 1.07 9.12
N PHE A 227 -17.83 0.05 9.93
CA PHE A 227 -16.70 0.03 10.85
C PHE A 227 -15.66 -1.03 10.51
N GLY A 228 -16.06 -2.13 9.87
CA GLY A 228 -15.19 -3.21 9.44
C GLY A 228 -15.13 -4.36 10.44
N GLN A 229 -14.15 -5.24 10.25
CA GLN A 229 -14.09 -6.55 10.91
C GLN A 229 -13.99 -6.49 12.43
N ARG A 230 -13.26 -5.52 12.97
CA ARG A 230 -12.97 -5.42 14.41
C ARG A 230 -14.22 -5.15 15.23
N GLU A 231 -15.00 -4.15 14.84
CA GLU A 231 -16.27 -3.82 15.48
C GLU A 231 -17.33 -4.90 15.22
N THR A 232 -17.33 -5.52 14.04
CA THR A 232 -18.19 -6.68 13.74
C THR A 232 -17.90 -7.85 14.68
N ALA A 233 -16.63 -8.20 14.91
CA ALA A 233 -16.25 -9.25 15.86
C ALA A 233 -16.73 -8.93 17.29
N ALA A 234 -16.57 -7.68 17.73
CA ALA A 234 -17.06 -7.25 19.04
C ALA A 234 -18.60 -7.32 19.14
N ALA A 235 -19.31 -6.92 18.09
CA ALA A 235 -20.77 -7.00 18.03
C ALA A 235 -21.28 -8.45 18.12
N ILE A 236 -20.62 -9.38 17.42
CA ILE A 236 -20.92 -10.82 17.50
C ILE A 236 -20.68 -11.35 18.92
N ALA A 237 -19.59 -10.95 19.58
CA ALA A 237 -19.30 -11.38 20.94
C ALA A 237 -20.34 -10.85 21.96
N ILE A 238 -20.79 -9.60 21.82
CA ILE A 238 -21.87 -9.03 22.63
C ILE A 238 -23.18 -9.81 22.42
N LEU A 239 -23.55 -10.02 21.15
CA LEU A 239 -24.73 -10.81 20.79
C LEU A 239 -24.65 -12.22 21.36
N SER A 240 -23.49 -12.87 21.25
CA SER A 240 -23.26 -14.21 21.78
C SER A 240 -23.45 -14.26 23.29
N GLY A 241 -22.86 -13.30 24.03
CA GLY A 241 -23.04 -13.21 25.47
C GLY A 241 -24.50 -13.04 25.88
N LEU A 242 -25.24 -12.14 25.22
CA LEU A 242 -26.66 -11.89 25.52
C LEU A 242 -27.55 -13.08 25.16
N ALA A 243 -27.30 -13.74 24.02
CA ALA A 243 -28.05 -14.91 23.59
C ALA A 243 -27.86 -16.10 24.54
N ILE A 244 -26.61 -16.37 24.97
CA ILE A 244 -26.31 -17.42 25.94
C ILE A 244 -26.97 -17.10 27.28
N TRP A 245 -26.78 -15.87 27.78
CA TRP A 245 -27.33 -15.45 29.08
C TRP A 245 -28.84 -15.59 29.15
N SER A 246 -29.55 -15.16 28.10
CA SER A 246 -30.99 -15.30 28.01
C SER A 246 -31.43 -16.77 27.97
N THR A 247 -30.78 -17.58 27.13
CA THR A 247 -31.15 -18.99 26.94
C THR A 247 -30.97 -19.79 28.23
N VAL A 248 -29.87 -19.56 28.96
CA VAL A 248 -29.61 -20.21 30.27
C VAL A 248 -30.66 -19.84 31.32
N ARG A 249 -31.26 -18.64 31.23
CA ARG A 249 -32.34 -18.18 32.11
C ARG A 249 -33.74 -18.65 31.69
N GLY A 250 -33.82 -19.50 30.67
CA GLY A 250 -35.10 -19.96 30.13
C GLY A 250 -35.85 -18.88 29.34
N LEU A 251 -35.15 -17.85 28.86
CA LEU A 251 -35.74 -16.75 28.09
C LEU A 251 -35.31 -16.80 26.63
N GLY A 252 -36.22 -16.37 25.76
CA GLY A 252 -35.95 -16.17 24.34
C GLY A 252 -36.19 -17.41 23.47
N PRO A 253 -35.87 -17.30 22.18
CA PRO A 253 -36.33 -18.25 21.15
C PRO A 253 -35.70 -19.64 21.26
N PHE A 254 -34.59 -19.78 21.98
CA PHE A 254 -33.89 -21.05 22.14
C PHE A 254 -34.27 -21.78 23.42
N ALA A 255 -35.02 -21.17 24.34
CA ALA A 255 -35.31 -21.72 25.66
C ALA A 255 -36.49 -22.71 25.72
N GLY A 256 -37.26 -22.86 24.64
CA GLY A 256 -38.53 -23.61 24.65
C GLY A 256 -38.44 -25.14 24.55
N GLY A 257 -37.26 -25.70 24.23
CA GLY A 257 -37.07 -27.13 23.99
C GLY A 257 -36.28 -27.84 25.10
N PRO A 258 -36.01 -29.15 24.94
CA PRO A 258 -35.06 -29.87 25.78
C PRO A 258 -33.69 -29.18 25.78
N PRO A 259 -32.95 -29.18 26.91
CA PRO A 259 -31.65 -28.52 27.04
C PRO A 259 -30.67 -28.76 25.89
N ASN A 260 -30.59 -29.99 25.37
CA ASN A 260 -29.73 -30.34 24.23
C ASN A 260 -30.13 -29.66 22.92
N GLU A 261 -31.43 -29.58 22.65
CA GLU A 261 -31.97 -28.94 21.45
C GLU A 261 -31.80 -27.42 21.52
N SER A 262 -32.11 -26.83 22.69
CA SER A 262 -31.85 -25.43 22.99
C SER A 262 -30.39 -25.04 22.77
N LEU A 263 -29.48 -25.87 23.27
CA LEU A 263 -28.04 -25.69 23.14
C LEU A 263 -27.60 -25.73 21.67
N LEU A 264 -28.06 -26.75 20.94
CA LEU A 264 -27.74 -26.95 19.53
C LEU A 264 -28.25 -25.79 18.66
N LEU A 265 -29.50 -25.36 18.87
CA LEU A 265 -30.09 -24.24 18.12
C LEU A 265 -29.35 -22.93 18.38
N LEU A 266 -29.00 -22.67 19.65
CA LEU A 266 -28.20 -21.50 20.03
C LEU A 266 -26.81 -21.55 19.38
N GLN A 267 -26.13 -22.70 19.45
CA GLN A 267 -24.81 -22.90 18.84
C GLN A 267 -24.83 -22.73 17.32
N ALA A 268 -25.80 -23.33 16.64
CA ALA A 268 -25.99 -23.20 15.20
C ALA A 268 -26.22 -21.72 14.83
N PHE A 269 -27.10 -21.03 15.54
CA PHE A 269 -27.35 -19.61 15.33
C PHE A 269 -26.08 -18.76 15.50
N LEU A 270 -25.34 -18.96 16.60
CA LEU A 270 -24.12 -18.20 16.88
C LEU A 270 -23.02 -18.48 15.86
N GLY A 271 -22.81 -19.75 15.51
CA GLY A 271 -21.85 -20.17 14.49
C GLY A 271 -22.16 -19.55 13.13
N THR A 272 -23.42 -19.64 12.68
CA THR A 272 -23.85 -19.04 11.41
C THR A 272 -23.73 -17.52 11.42
N MET A 273 -24.16 -16.84 12.50
CA MET A 273 -24.04 -15.39 12.62
C MET A 273 -22.57 -14.93 12.62
N ALA A 274 -21.70 -15.67 13.31
CA ALA A 274 -20.27 -15.38 13.37
C ALA A 274 -19.62 -15.52 11.99
N VAL A 275 -19.82 -16.66 11.31
CA VAL A 275 -19.27 -16.91 9.98
C VAL A 275 -19.76 -15.88 8.97
N MET A 276 -21.07 -15.65 8.89
CA MET A 276 -21.66 -14.72 7.92
C MET A 276 -21.15 -13.29 8.15
N SER A 277 -21.16 -12.83 9.39
CA SER A 277 -20.82 -11.44 9.70
C SER A 277 -19.33 -11.14 9.50
N ILE A 278 -18.44 -12.07 9.89
CA ILE A 278 -17.00 -11.91 9.66
C ILE A 278 -16.67 -12.00 8.17
N LEU A 279 -17.30 -12.91 7.43
CA LEU A 279 -17.11 -13.00 5.97
C LEU A 279 -17.58 -11.73 5.26
N ILE A 280 -18.76 -11.21 5.60
CA ILE A 280 -19.26 -9.94 5.04
C ILE A 280 -18.29 -8.81 5.37
N ALA A 281 -17.82 -8.71 6.61
CA ALA A 281 -16.86 -7.68 6.99
C ALA A 281 -15.53 -7.81 6.25
N ALA A 282 -15.06 -9.04 6.00
CA ALA A 282 -13.87 -9.32 5.21
C ALA A 282 -14.02 -8.90 3.75
N VAL A 283 -15.11 -9.30 3.10
CA VAL A 283 -15.43 -8.91 1.71
C VAL A 283 -15.52 -7.39 1.56
N VAL A 284 -16.20 -6.71 2.48
CA VAL A 284 -16.33 -5.25 2.41
C VAL A 284 -15.00 -4.55 2.62
N THR A 285 -14.17 -5.05 3.55
CA THR A 285 -12.84 -4.46 3.82
C THR A 285 -11.91 -4.66 2.63
N GLU A 286 -11.90 -5.86 2.05
CA GLU A 286 -11.12 -6.20 0.85
C GLU A 286 -11.52 -5.29 -0.33
N ARG A 287 -12.82 -5.17 -0.61
CA ARG A 287 -13.33 -4.31 -1.68
C ARG A 287 -12.95 -2.83 -1.48
N LYS A 288 -13.08 -2.31 -0.26
CA LYS A 288 -12.66 -0.93 0.05
C LYS A 288 -11.16 -0.71 -0.12
N GLY A 289 -10.36 -1.73 0.21
CA GLY A 289 -8.91 -1.71 0.00
C GLY A 289 -8.56 -1.61 -1.48
N ASP A 290 -9.19 -2.45 -2.31
CA ASP A 290 -8.98 -2.46 -3.76
C ASP A 290 -9.43 -1.14 -4.41
N GLU A 291 -10.60 -0.63 -4.04
CA GLU A 291 -11.10 0.66 -4.52
C GLU A 291 -10.17 1.83 -4.13
N ALA A 292 -9.65 1.83 -2.90
CA ALA A 292 -8.71 2.86 -2.45
C ALA A 292 -7.35 2.76 -3.16
N ALA A 293 -6.85 1.55 -3.42
CA ALA A 293 -5.62 1.35 -4.18
C ALA A 293 -5.76 1.83 -5.63
N LEU A 294 -6.89 1.51 -6.27
CA LEU A 294 -7.20 2.01 -7.61
C LEU A 294 -7.34 3.53 -7.65
N ALA A 295 -8.04 4.13 -6.69
CA ALA A 295 -8.17 5.58 -6.59
C ALA A 295 -6.82 6.27 -6.37
N HIS A 296 -5.93 5.68 -5.57
CA HIS A 296 -4.57 6.19 -5.36
C HIS A 296 -3.74 6.16 -6.65
N LEU A 297 -3.74 5.03 -7.37
CA LEU A 297 -3.06 4.91 -8.67
C LEU A 297 -3.65 5.87 -9.71
N ALA A 298 -4.97 6.00 -9.76
CA ALA A 298 -5.65 6.95 -10.63
C ALA A 298 -5.22 8.39 -10.32
N SER A 299 -5.13 8.76 -9.04
CA SER A 299 -4.66 10.09 -8.63
C SER A 299 -3.20 10.33 -9.02
N ILE A 300 -2.31 9.35 -8.87
CA ILE A 300 -0.91 9.47 -9.32
C ILE A 300 -0.84 9.72 -10.83
N VAL A 301 -1.64 9.00 -11.63
CA VAL A 301 -1.69 9.17 -13.09
C VAL A 301 -2.30 10.53 -13.45
N GLU A 302 -3.39 10.92 -12.80
CA GLU A 302 -4.13 12.14 -13.11
C GLU A 302 -3.30 13.40 -12.86
N PHE A 303 -2.58 13.45 -11.73
CA PHE A 303 -1.78 14.62 -11.35
C PHE A 303 -0.31 14.54 -11.78
N SER A 304 0.07 13.57 -12.61
CA SER A 304 1.39 13.52 -13.23
C SER A 304 1.60 14.73 -14.16
N ASP A 305 2.82 15.28 -14.18
CA ASP A 305 3.23 16.32 -15.13
C ASP A 305 3.53 15.76 -16.53
N ASP A 306 3.99 14.51 -16.59
CA ASP A 306 4.12 13.82 -17.87
C ASP A 306 2.72 13.50 -18.42
N ALA A 307 2.58 13.60 -19.74
CA ALA A 307 1.37 13.20 -20.44
C ALA A 307 1.27 11.68 -20.50
N ILE A 308 0.21 11.12 -19.93
CA ILE A 308 -0.04 9.67 -19.91
C ILE A 308 -1.30 9.40 -20.73
N VAL A 309 -1.13 8.64 -21.81
CA VAL A 309 -2.17 8.41 -22.83
C VAL A 309 -2.27 6.94 -23.17
N SER A 310 -3.45 6.37 -23.01
CA SER A 310 -3.76 5.01 -23.48
C SER A 310 -4.52 5.05 -24.80
N LYS A 311 -4.29 4.05 -25.67
CA LYS A 311 -5.03 3.86 -26.92
C LYS A 311 -5.24 2.38 -27.25
N THR A 312 -6.24 2.08 -28.07
CA THR A 312 -6.44 0.75 -28.67
C THR A 312 -5.31 0.41 -29.65
N LEU A 313 -5.31 -0.83 -30.14
CA LEU A 313 -4.36 -1.31 -31.14
C LEU A 313 -4.56 -0.68 -32.53
N GLU A 314 -5.67 0.01 -32.74
CA GLU A 314 -6.03 0.81 -33.92
C GLU A 314 -5.64 2.29 -33.73
N GLY A 315 -5.11 2.65 -32.55
CA GLY A 315 -4.69 4.01 -32.25
C GLY A 315 -5.80 4.94 -31.76
N VAL A 316 -6.96 4.41 -31.38
CA VAL A 316 -8.06 5.21 -30.79
C VAL A 316 -7.76 5.48 -29.32
N VAL A 317 -7.76 6.75 -28.90
CA VAL A 317 -7.46 7.15 -27.52
C VAL A 317 -8.52 6.62 -26.56
N THR A 318 -8.07 5.98 -25.48
CA THR A 318 -8.92 5.42 -24.42
C THR A 318 -8.74 6.11 -23.08
N SER A 319 -7.60 6.77 -22.83
CA SER A 319 -7.38 7.57 -21.62
C SER A 319 -6.49 8.78 -21.91
N TRP A 320 -6.71 9.86 -21.17
CA TRP A 320 -6.01 11.13 -21.33
C TRP A 320 -5.96 11.83 -19.96
N ASN A 321 -4.78 11.91 -19.32
CA ASN A 321 -4.64 12.52 -17.98
C ASN A 321 -4.50 14.05 -18.06
N ALA A 322 -4.59 14.75 -16.91
CA ALA A 322 -4.39 16.20 -16.87
C ALA A 322 -3.01 16.65 -17.40
N GLY A 323 -1.95 15.85 -17.26
CA GLY A 323 -0.65 16.12 -17.89
C GLY A 323 -0.73 16.20 -19.42
N ALA A 324 -1.50 15.30 -20.04
CA ALA A 324 -1.74 15.32 -21.48
C ALA A 324 -2.60 16.51 -21.92
N GLU A 325 -3.58 16.92 -21.11
CA GLU A 325 -4.36 18.14 -21.36
C GLU A 325 -3.46 19.38 -21.37
N ARG A 326 -2.59 19.53 -20.36
CA ARG A 326 -1.64 20.64 -20.28
C ARG A 326 -0.64 20.64 -21.43
N LEU A 327 -0.11 19.47 -21.77
CA LEU A 327 0.93 19.35 -22.80
C LEU A 327 0.39 19.61 -24.21
N TYR A 328 -0.78 19.06 -24.54
CA TYR A 328 -1.30 19.06 -25.92
C TYR A 328 -2.48 20.02 -26.15
N GLY A 329 -3.10 20.54 -25.09
CA GLY A 329 -4.20 21.52 -25.16
C GLY A 329 -5.58 20.93 -25.48
N TYR A 330 -5.71 19.61 -25.60
CA TYR A 330 -7.00 18.93 -25.75
C TYR A 330 -7.49 18.46 -24.39
N SER A 331 -8.76 18.72 -24.08
CA SER A 331 -9.39 18.10 -22.91
C SER A 331 -9.60 16.60 -23.13
N ALA A 332 -9.71 15.81 -22.05
CA ALA A 332 -9.98 14.39 -22.12
C ALA A 332 -11.30 14.10 -22.88
N ALA A 333 -12.33 14.94 -22.69
CA ALA A 333 -13.60 14.84 -23.40
C ALA A 333 -13.46 15.04 -24.92
N GLU A 334 -12.48 15.83 -25.37
CA GLU A 334 -12.20 16.05 -26.79
C GLU A 334 -11.27 14.98 -27.38
N ALA A 335 -10.37 14.42 -26.57
CA ALA A 335 -9.34 13.48 -27.03
C ALA A 335 -9.81 12.02 -27.02
N VAL A 336 -10.52 11.59 -25.97
CA VAL A 336 -10.97 10.20 -25.82
C VAL A 336 -11.95 9.84 -26.94
N GLY A 337 -11.75 8.67 -27.55
CA GLY A 337 -12.52 8.20 -28.71
C GLY A 337 -12.00 8.72 -30.06
N ARG A 338 -11.05 9.66 -30.08
CA ARG A 338 -10.41 10.12 -31.33
C ARG A 338 -9.15 9.33 -31.64
N PRO A 339 -8.71 9.29 -32.91
CA PRO A 339 -7.40 8.75 -33.26
C PRO A 339 -6.27 9.59 -32.64
N ILE A 340 -5.22 8.94 -32.11
CA ILE A 340 -4.04 9.61 -31.54
C ILE A 340 -3.26 10.46 -32.57
N SER A 341 -3.57 10.30 -33.87
CA SER A 341 -2.99 11.11 -34.94
C SER A 341 -3.34 12.60 -34.84
N ILE A 342 -4.33 13.01 -34.02
CA ILE A 342 -4.65 14.43 -33.78
C ILE A 342 -3.46 15.25 -33.24
N ILE A 343 -2.47 14.61 -32.59
CA ILE A 343 -1.25 15.27 -32.10
C ILE A 343 -0.01 14.97 -32.96
N ILE A 344 -0.13 14.15 -34.01
CA ILE A 344 0.99 13.74 -34.85
C ILE A 344 1.06 14.66 -36.09
N PRO A 345 2.22 15.25 -36.41
CA PRO A 345 2.37 16.04 -37.62
C PRO A 345 2.02 15.23 -38.89
N PRO A 346 1.34 15.83 -39.89
CA PRO A 346 0.97 15.13 -41.12
C PRO A 346 2.19 14.65 -41.93
N ASP A 347 3.36 15.25 -41.68
CA ASP A 347 4.65 14.93 -42.27
C ASP A 347 5.20 13.54 -41.85
N HIS A 348 4.62 12.91 -40.82
CA HIS A 348 5.09 11.64 -40.24
C HIS A 348 3.99 10.56 -40.08
N PRO A 349 3.20 10.23 -41.13
CA PRO A 349 2.00 9.40 -41.00
C PRO A 349 2.30 7.94 -40.61
N ASN A 350 3.49 7.42 -41.00
CA ASN A 350 3.89 6.03 -40.77
C ASN A 350 4.54 5.80 -39.39
N GLU A 351 4.67 6.83 -38.54
CA GLU A 351 5.24 6.68 -37.20
C GLU A 351 4.35 5.78 -36.33
N LEU A 352 3.04 6.09 -36.28
CA LEU A 352 2.06 5.38 -35.47
C LEU A 352 1.99 3.89 -35.82
N LEU A 353 1.94 3.56 -37.11
CA LEU A 353 1.87 2.17 -37.59
C LEU A 353 3.09 1.36 -37.14
N ARG A 354 4.29 1.93 -37.23
CA ARG A 354 5.54 1.26 -36.81
C ARG A 354 5.56 0.99 -35.31
N VAL A 355 5.16 1.97 -34.50
CA VAL A 355 5.11 1.84 -33.04
C VAL A 355 4.06 0.80 -32.62
N LEU A 356 2.84 0.87 -33.17
CA LEU A 356 1.78 -0.09 -32.84
C LEU A 356 2.13 -1.52 -33.27
N ALA A 357 2.82 -1.72 -34.41
CA ALA A 357 3.27 -3.03 -34.83
C ALA A 357 4.25 -3.67 -33.84
N ARG A 358 5.15 -2.88 -33.24
CA ARG A 358 6.06 -3.33 -32.18
C ARG A 358 5.29 -3.68 -30.90
N VAL A 359 4.36 -2.83 -30.49
CA VAL A 359 3.51 -3.06 -29.32
C VAL A 359 2.67 -4.33 -29.48
N LYS A 360 2.13 -4.60 -30.67
CA LYS A 360 1.38 -5.85 -30.98
C LYS A 360 2.21 -7.11 -30.77
N ARG A 361 3.54 -7.04 -30.89
CA ARG A 361 4.46 -8.14 -30.58
C ARG A 361 4.86 -8.21 -29.10
N GLY A 362 4.31 -7.34 -28.25
CA GLY A 362 4.63 -7.26 -26.83
C GLY A 362 5.90 -6.49 -26.50
N GLU A 363 6.47 -5.78 -27.47
CA GLU A 363 7.69 -5.00 -27.25
C GLU A 363 7.39 -3.70 -26.49
N HIS A 364 8.22 -3.41 -25.48
CA HIS A 364 8.33 -2.08 -24.91
C HIS A 364 9.21 -1.22 -25.84
N VAL A 365 8.67 -0.08 -26.28
CA VAL A 365 9.36 0.84 -27.18
C VAL A 365 10.14 1.83 -26.33
N GLN A 366 11.47 1.75 -26.43
CA GLN A 366 12.41 2.64 -25.75
C GLN A 366 12.09 4.13 -26.02
N PRO A 367 12.43 5.03 -25.08
CA PRO A 367 12.21 6.47 -25.24
C PRO A 367 12.80 6.97 -26.56
N TYR A 368 11.98 7.67 -27.34
CA TYR A 368 12.41 8.33 -28.57
C TYR A 368 11.88 9.74 -28.62
N GLU A 369 12.63 10.65 -29.24
CA GLU A 369 12.22 12.04 -29.39
C GLU A 369 11.37 12.21 -30.65
N ALA A 370 10.28 12.96 -30.53
CA ALA A 370 9.39 13.25 -31.64
C ALA A 370 8.78 14.64 -31.49
N THR A 371 8.39 15.22 -32.63
CA THR A 371 7.60 16.45 -32.65
C THR A 371 6.11 16.11 -32.62
N ARG A 372 5.35 16.84 -31.82
CA ARG A 372 3.88 16.79 -31.78
C ARG A 372 3.28 18.15 -32.06
N ILE A 373 2.01 18.15 -32.43
CA ILE A 373 1.21 19.36 -32.68
C ILE A 373 0.19 19.48 -31.55
N ARG A 374 0.10 20.67 -30.94
CA ARG A 374 -0.92 21.01 -29.96
C ARG A 374 -2.21 21.44 -30.64
N LYS A 375 -3.30 21.55 -29.89
CA LYS A 375 -4.61 22.01 -30.39
C LYS A 375 -4.56 23.37 -31.10
N ASP A 376 -3.68 24.28 -30.66
CA ASP A 376 -3.48 25.60 -31.25
C ASP A 376 -2.61 25.60 -32.53
N GLY A 377 -2.12 24.42 -32.96
CA GLY A 377 -1.23 24.26 -34.10
C GLY A 377 0.26 24.43 -33.79
N SER A 378 0.63 24.82 -32.56
CA SER A 378 2.03 24.95 -32.16
C SER A 378 2.73 23.59 -32.09
N ARG A 379 4.04 23.57 -32.39
CA ARG A 379 4.87 22.37 -32.30
C ARG A 379 5.48 22.25 -30.89
N VAL A 380 5.54 21.03 -30.39
CA VAL A 380 6.20 20.67 -29.12
C VAL A 380 7.18 19.53 -29.35
N GLN A 381 8.34 19.60 -28.69
CA GLN A 381 9.28 18.48 -28.68
C GLN A 381 8.99 17.60 -27.48
N VAL A 382 8.75 16.32 -27.73
CA VAL A 382 8.44 15.35 -26.67
C VAL A 382 9.33 14.13 -26.74
N SER A 383 9.71 13.61 -25.58
CA SER A 383 10.26 12.26 -25.44
C SER A 383 9.13 11.30 -25.14
N ILE A 384 8.98 10.26 -25.95
CA ILE A 384 7.84 9.33 -25.88
C ILE A 384 8.35 7.92 -25.60
N THR A 385 7.76 7.29 -24.59
CA THR A 385 7.91 5.86 -24.32
C THR A 385 6.56 5.18 -24.55
N VAL A 386 6.56 3.99 -25.16
CA VAL A 386 5.31 3.26 -25.44
C VAL A 386 5.39 1.83 -24.93
N SER A 387 4.41 1.44 -24.12
CA SER A 387 4.31 0.12 -23.49
C SER A 387 3.03 -0.62 -23.92
N PRO A 388 3.05 -1.96 -24.05
CA PRO A 388 1.84 -2.74 -24.27
C PRO A 388 0.91 -2.68 -23.06
N LEU A 389 -0.38 -2.44 -23.32
CA LEU A 389 -1.44 -2.56 -22.32
C LEU A 389 -2.04 -3.97 -22.39
N ARG A 390 -2.06 -4.69 -21.27
CA ARG A 390 -2.55 -6.07 -21.19
C ARG A 390 -3.87 -6.17 -20.42
N SER A 391 -4.74 -7.09 -20.84
CA SER A 391 -5.93 -7.50 -20.09
C SER A 391 -5.56 -8.35 -18.86
N SER A 392 -6.54 -8.64 -18.01
CA SER A 392 -6.42 -9.60 -16.90
C SER A 392 -6.03 -11.01 -17.35
N SER A 393 -6.32 -11.38 -18.61
CA SER A 393 -5.89 -12.65 -19.23
C SER A 393 -4.49 -12.60 -19.86
N GLY A 394 -3.78 -11.47 -19.77
CA GLY A 394 -2.41 -11.31 -20.28
C GLY A 394 -2.32 -10.96 -21.79
N ILE A 395 -3.46 -10.85 -22.47
CA ILE A 395 -3.58 -10.50 -23.89
C ILE A 395 -3.33 -9.00 -24.06
N ILE A 396 -2.59 -8.60 -25.10
CA ILE A 396 -2.34 -7.20 -25.41
C ILE A 396 -3.61 -6.60 -26.05
N ILE A 397 -4.18 -5.60 -25.41
CA ILE A 397 -5.43 -4.94 -25.82
C ILE A 397 -5.23 -3.50 -26.32
N GLY A 398 -4.02 -2.96 -26.18
CA GLY A 398 -3.72 -1.59 -26.55
C GLY A 398 -2.29 -1.18 -26.22
N ALA A 399 -2.07 0.12 -26.17
CA ALA A 399 -0.78 0.73 -25.90
C ALA A 399 -0.91 1.93 -24.96
N SER A 400 -0.11 1.99 -23.91
CA SER A 400 0.08 3.18 -23.07
C SER A 400 1.32 3.95 -23.55
N ALA A 401 1.22 5.27 -23.67
CA ALA A 401 2.35 6.15 -23.94
C ALA A 401 2.53 7.16 -22.82
N ILE A 402 3.79 7.43 -22.50
CA ILE A 402 4.19 8.52 -21.63
C ILE A 402 4.95 9.51 -22.51
N GLY A 403 4.48 10.76 -22.56
CA GLY A 403 5.09 11.86 -23.30
C GLY A 403 5.59 12.93 -22.35
N ARG A 404 6.89 13.21 -22.37
CA ARG A 404 7.53 14.26 -21.58
C ARG A 404 7.89 15.45 -22.47
N ASP A 405 7.52 16.66 -22.07
CA ASP A 405 7.98 17.87 -22.76
C ASP A 405 9.49 18.03 -22.57
N ILE A 406 10.20 18.14 -23.69
CA ILE A 406 11.64 18.38 -23.72
C ILE A 406 11.98 19.67 -24.48
N THR A 407 11.00 20.53 -24.72
CA THR A 407 11.15 21.76 -25.50
C THR A 407 12.18 22.70 -24.87
N GLU A 408 12.10 22.94 -23.56
CA GLU A 408 13.09 23.77 -22.85
C GLU A 408 14.48 23.14 -22.86
N LYS A 409 14.56 21.82 -22.62
CA LYS A 409 15.81 21.07 -22.72
C LYS A 409 16.46 21.22 -24.11
N LYS A 410 15.68 21.12 -25.18
CA LYS A 410 16.18 21.29 -26.55
C LYS A 410 16.61 22.72 -26.86
N ARG A 411 15.90 23.72 -26.33
CA ARG A 411 16.31 25.14 -26.46
C ARG A 411 17.63 25.39 -25.74
N ALA A 412 17.79 24.87 -24.53
CA ALA A 412 19.05 24.97 -23.76
C ALA A 412 20.21 24.26 -24.47
N GLU A 413 20.00 23.04 -24.97
CA GLU A 413 21.00 22.29 -25.75
C GLU A 413 21.42 23.05 -27.02
N ALA A 414 20.46 23.64 -27.74
CA ALA A 414 20.75 24.44 -28.92
C ALA A 414 21.56 25.70 -28.59
N ALA A 415 21.16 26.45 -27.56
CA ALA A 415 21.87 27.65 -27.11
C ALA A 415 23.30 27.34 -26.64
N LEU A 416 23.50 26.22 -25.94
CA LEU A 416 24.83 25.76 -25.53
C LEU A 416 25.70 25.37 -26.73
N ARG A 417 25.14 24.67 -27.73
CA ARG A 417 25.86 24.34 -28.97
C ARG A 417 26.27 25.58 -29.75
N GLU A 418 25.36 26.54 -29.87
CA GLU A 418 25.63 27.81 -30.53
C GLU A 418 26.73 28.59 -29.80
N ALA A 419 26.64 28.70 -28.46
CA ALA A 419 27.67 29.34 -27.64
C ALA A 419 29.03 28.63 -27.74
N ALA A 420 29.06 27.29 -27.76
CA ALA A 420 30.28 26.52 -27.94
C ALA A 420 30.90 26.74 -29.33
N THR A 421 30.06 26.80 -30.36
CA THR A 421 30.50 27.08 -31.74
C THR A 421 31.11 28.48 -31.82
N LEU A 422 30.44 29.50 -31.27
CA LEU A 422 30.95 30.88 -31.22
C LEU A 422 32.26 30.99 -30.43
N ARG A 423 32.37 30.34 -29.26
CA ARG A 423 33.62 30.29 -28.48
C ARG A 423 34.77 29.66 -29.26
N SER A 424 34.49 28.57 -29.99
CA SER A 424 35.48 27.92 -30.85
C SER A 424 36.00 28.88 -31.93
N VAL A 425 35.09 29.56 -32.65
CA VAL A 425 35.45 30.55 -33.67
C VAL A 425 36.24 31.72 -33.07
N ALA A 426 35.83 32.25 -31.93
CA ALA A 426 36.54 33.34 -31.25
C ALA A 426 37.96 32.93 -30.82
N SER A 427 38.15 31.70 -30.31
CA SER A 427 39.46 31.19 -29.91
C SER A 427 40.44 31.05 -31.09
N LEU A 428 39.95 30.59 -32.25
CA LEU A 428 40.73 30.48 -33.47
C LEU A 428 41.13 31.86 -34.00
N ALA A 429 40.23 32.84 -33.93
CA ALA A 429 40.53 34.22 -34.35
C ALA A 429 41.62 34.86 -33.49
N VAL A 430 41.61 34.64 -32.16
CA VAL A 430 42.66 35.12 -31.25
C VAL A 430 44.01 34.45 -31.56
N ALA A 431 44.03 33.14 -31.78
CA ALA A 431 45.25 32.42 -32.17
C ALA A 431 45.83 32.93 -33.50
N ALA A 432 44.98 33.09 -34.53
CA ALA A 432 45.39 33.62 -35.83
C ALA A 432 45.92 35.06 -35.73
N ALA A 433 45.29 35.92 -34.92
CA ALA A 433 45.79 37.27 -34.68
C ALA A 433 47.19 37.27 -34.04
N HIS A 434 47.44 36.36 -33.10
CA HIS A 434 48.75 36.25 -32.47
C HIS A 434 49.83 35.77 -33.45
N GLU A 435 49.51 34.77 -34.29
CA GLU A 435 50.42 34.28 -35.32
C GLU A 435 50.72 35.30 -36.42
N ILE A 436 49.78 36.20 -36.74
CA ILE A 436 49.98 37.27 -37.72
C ILE A 436 50.80 38.42 -37.11
N ASN A 437 50.57 38.78 -35.85
CA ASN A 437 51.29 39.89 -35.19
C ASN A 437 52.79 39.62 -35.03
N ASN A 438 53.18 38.36 -34.83
CA ASN A 438 54.59 37.98 -34.67
C ASN A 438 55.47 38.37 -35.88
N PRO A 439 55.20 37.90 -37.12
CA PRO A 439 55.96 38.30 -38.29
C PRO A 439 55.77 39.78 -38.64
N LEU A 440 54.59 40.38 -38.41
CA LEU A 440 54.39 41.83 -38.63
C LEU A 440 55.34 42.68 -37.77
N THR A 441 55.53 42.28 -36.51
CA THR A 441 56.45 42.97 -35.59
C THR A 441 57.89 42.90 -36.10
N VAL A 442 58.32 41.73 -36.59
CA VAL A 442 59.67 41.54 -37.16
C VAL A 442 59.85 42.38 -38.42
N VAL A 443 58.93 42.30 -39.38
CA VAL A 443 59.03 43.02 -40.66
C VAL A 443 58.97 44.54 -40.42
N SER A 444 58.13 45.00 -39.49
CA SER A 444 58.06 46.42 -39.11
C SER A 444 59.39 46.90 -38.51
N GLY A 445 60.01 46.11 -37.62
CA GLY A 445 61.32 46.43 -37.05
C GLY A 445 62.43 46.53 -38.09
N GLU A 446 62.52 45.56 -39.02
CA GLU A 446 63.49 45.56 -40.13
C GLU A 446 63.29 46.76 -41.06
N LEU A 447 62.04 47.09 -41.39
CA LEU A 447 61.73 48.25 -42.22
C LEU A 447 62.03 49.57 -41.52
N GLN A 448 61.85 49.67 -40.19
CA GLN A 448 62.25 50.85 -39.41
C GLN A 448 63.77 51.03 -39.40
N LEU A 449 64.54 49.94 -39.35
CA LEU A 449 66.01 49.97 -39.47
C LEU A 449 66.43 50.40 -40.87
N LEU A 450 65.86 49.79 -41.91
CA LEU A 450 66.07 50.17 -43.31
C LEU A 450 65.69 51.64 -43.56
N ALA A 451 64.64 52.15 -42.92
CA ALA A 451 64.23 53.55 -43.04
C ALA A 451 65.30 54.52 -42.49
N ARG A 452 66.07 54.11 -41.46
CA ARG A 452 67.15 54.91 -40.87
C ARG A 452 68.41 54.92 -41.73
N GLU A 453 68.66 53.85 -42.47
CA GLU A 453 69.86 53.69 -43.32
C GLU A 453 69.62 54.05 -44.79
N ALA A 454 68.36 54.09 -45.23
CA ALA A 454 67.99 54.40 -46.60
C ALA A 454 68.17 55.89 -46.94
N GLY A 455 69.02 56.19 -47.92
CA GLY A 455 69.10 57.53 -48.52
C GLY A 455 67.82 57.94 -49.27
N ALA A 456 67.77 59.20 -49.73
CA ALA A 456 66.60 59.87 -50.34
C ALA A 456 65.88 59.11 -51.49
N ARG A 457 66.55 58.14 -52.11
CA ARG A 457 66.02 57.32 -53.22
C ARG A 457 65.01 56.24 -52.78
N TRP A 458 65.10 55.74 -51.55
CA TRP A 458 64.29 54.60 -51.07
C TRP A 458 63.36 54.93 -49.90
N GLY A 459 63.58 56.05 -49.19
CA GLY A 459 62.79 56.44 -48.02
C GLY A 459 61.27 56.50 -48.26
N GLY A 460 60.84 57.02 -49.42
CA GLY A 460 59.41 57.06 -49.77
C GLY A 460 58.78 55.68 -49.93
N ARG A 461 59.52 54.68 -50.45
CA ARG A 461 59.03 53.30 -50.64
C ARG A 461 58.97 52.54 -49.31
N VAL A 462 59.95 52.72 -48.43
CA VAL A 462 59.97 52.13 -47.09
C VAL A 462 58.86 52.71 -46.21
N GLY A 463 58.59 54.02 -46.31
CA GLY A 463 57.47 54.67 -45.63
C GLY A 463 56.10 54.07 -46.02
N SER A 464 55.85 53.86 -47.32
CA SER A 464 54.60 53.22 -47.77
C SER A 464 54.46 51.77 -47.29
N MET A 465 55.57 51.03 -47.16
CA MET A 465 55.56 49.66 -46.62
C MET A 465 55.25 49.63 -45.12
N LEU A 466 55.81 50.57 -44.35
CA LEU A 466 55.50 50.73 -42.93
C LEU A 466 54.02 51.08 -42.72
N GLU A 467 53.48 52.04 -43.48
CA GLU A 467 52.04 52.36 -43.42
C GLU A 467 51.15 51.16 -43.80
N ALA A 468 51.57 50.35 -44.78
CA ALA A 468 50.83 49.14 -45.16
C ALA A 468 50.81 48.10 -44.02
N LEU A 469 51.92 47.92 -43.31
CA LEU A 469 52.00 47.03 -42.15
C LEU A 469 51.18 47.55 -40.96
N GLU A 470 51.19 48.86 -40.73
CA GLU A 470 50.38 49.50 -39.69
C GLU A 470 48.88 49.30 -39.98
N ARG A 471 48.46 49.45 -41.25
CA ARG A 471 47.10 49.12 -41.70
C ARG A 471 46.75 47.64 -41.46
N ILE A 472 47.66 46.70 -41.71
CA ILE A 472 47.42 45.27 -41.44
C ILE A 472 47.30 45.03 -39.93
N GLY A 473 48.15 45.65 -39.12
CA GLY A 473 48.08 45.60 -37.65
C GLY A 473 46.75 46.12 -37.10
N GLU A 474 46.23 47.23 -37.65
CA GLU A 474 44.91 47.76 -37.28
C GLU A 474 43.76 46.80 -37.64
N VAL A 475 43.82 46.15 -38.80
CA VAL A 475 42.81 45.17 -39.22
C VAL A 475 42.79 43.96 -38.27
N VAL A 476 43.97 43.45 -37.92
CA VAL A 476 44.12 42.34 -36.97
C VAL A 476 43.64 42.74 -35.56
N MET A 477 43.94 43.97 -35.12
CA MET A 477 43.45 44.50 -33.84
C MET A 477 41.93 44.68 -33.81
N ARG A 478 41.31 45.17 -34.89
CA ARG A 478 39.84 45.24 -35.00
C ARG A 478 39.21 43.85 -34.96
N MET A 479 39.80 42.86 -35.62
CA MET A 479 39.35 41.46 -35.57
C MET A 479 39.38 40.89 -34.14
N ASN A 480 40.40 41.25 -33.35
CA ASN A 480 40.55 40.85 -31.94
C ASN A 480 39.61 41.62 -30.99
N GLN A 481 39.32 42.90 -31.26
CA GLN A 481 38.37 43.68 -30.46
C GLN A 481 36.92 43.19 -30.64
N ILE A 482 36.52 42.84 -31.87
CA ILE A 482 35.18 42.30 -32.15
C ILE A 482 34.95 40.99 -31.39
N THR A 483 35.97 40.14 -31.29
CA THR A 483 35.89 38.86 -30.57
C THR A 483 35.97 39.00 -29.04
N ARG A 484 36.46 40.13 -28.52
CA ARG A 484 36.53 40.44 -27.07
C ARG A 484 35.35 41.23 -26.53
N LEU A 485 34.48 41.80 -27.37
CA LEU A 485 33.32 42.59 -26.92
C LEU A 485 32.09 41.72 -26.60
N GLU A 486 31.93 40.54 -27.19
CA GLU A 486 30.78 39.66 -26.88
C GLU A 486 30.78 38.97 -25.49
N PRO A 487 31.92 38.68 -24.82
CA PRO A 487 31.89 38.10 -23.48
C PRO A 487 31.33 39.05 -22.41
N ALA A 488 31.49 40.37 -22.57
CA ALA A 488 31.18 41.34 -21.53
C ALA A 488 29.69 41.68 -21.40
N GLU A 489 28.91 41.57 -22.48
CA GLU A 489 27.47 41.89 -22.44
C GLU A 489 26.61 40.73 -21.93
N ARG A 490 26.99 39.47 -22.16
CA ARG A 490 26.19 38.29 -21.72
C ARG A 490 26.23 38.02 -20.23
N GLN A 491 27.26 38.49 -19.52
CA GLN A 491 27.39 38.28 -18.08
C GLN A 491 26.34 39.06 -17.26
N ARG A 492 25.62 40.01 -17.87
CA ARG A 492 24.54 40.79 -17.21
C ARG A 492 23.14 40.16 -17.28
N HIS A 493 22.94 39.06 -18.02
CA HIS A 493 21.59 38.51 -18.29
C HIS A 493 21.48 36.99 -18.11
N LEU A 494 22.16 36.43 -17.10
CA LEU A 494 21.84 35.08 -16.61
C LEU A 494 20.68 35.17 -15.59
N PRO A 495 19.64 34.32 -15.70
CA PRO A 495 18.67 34.15 -14.63
C PRO A 495 19.40 33.75 -13.33
N GLU A 496 18.98 34.29 -12.19
CA GLU A 496 19.65 34.13 -10.88
C GLU A 496 19.97 32.67 -10.49
N MET A 497 19.27 31.69 -11.06
CA MET A 497 19.52 30.26 -10.86
C MET A 497 20.86 29.72 -11.42
N LEU A 498 21.54 30.44 -12.30
CA LEU A 498 22.78 29.98 -12.95
C LEU A 498 24.03 30.75 -12.51
N ASP A 499 23.89 31.65 -11.52
CA ASP A 499 25.00 32.44 -10.98
C ASP A 499 25.78 31.63 -9.93
N LEU A 500 26.77 30.87 -10.41
CA LEU A 500 27.57 29.95 -9.60
C LEU A 500 28.46 30.67 -8.56
N GLU A 501 28.68 31.98 -8.68
CA GLU A 501 29.45 32.74 -7.69
C GLU A 501 28.67 32.94 -6.37
N LYS A 502 27.35 33.16 -6.42
CA LYS A 502 26.51 33.28 -5.22
C LYS A 502 26.24 31.95 -4.51
N SER A 503 26.32 30.82 -5.21
CA SER A 503 26.10 29.47 -4.65
C SER A 503 27.25 28.98 -3.75
N SER A 504 28.41 29.65 -3.80
CA SER A 504 29.60 29.28 -3.01
C SER A 504 29.84 30.14 -1.76
N GLY A 505 28.89 31.02 -1.41
CA GLY A 505 28.92 31.76 -0.15
C GLY A 505 28.80 30.81 1.04
N SER A 506 29.88 30.68 1.80
CA SER A 506 29.90 29.99 3.09
C SER A 506 28.83 30.61 4.01
N PRO A 507 28.07 29.83 4.80
CA PRO A 507 27.09 30.40 5.71
C PRO A 507 27.79 31.29 6.74
N GLU A 508 27.45 32.58 6.76
CA GLU A 508 27.81 33.48 7.85
C GLU A 508 27.32 32.88 9.17
N PRO A 509 28.14 32.87 10.24
CA PRO A 509 27.69 32.49 11.55
C PRO A 509 26.66 33.52 12.05
N PRO A 510 25.64 33.10 12.81
CA PRO A 510 24.61 34.02 13.30
C PRO A 510 25.27 35.08 14.19
N ALA A 511 24.92 36.34 13.95
CA ALA A 511 25.28 37.45 14.82
C ALA A 511 24.67 37.22 16.21
N ASP A 512 25.52 37.25 17.24
CA ASP A 512 25.09 37.39 18.63
C ASP A 512 24.27 38.68 18.75
N ASP A 513 23.01 38.52 19.14
CA ASP A 513 22.10 39.58 19.52
C ASP A 513 22.34 39.93 21.00
N PRO A 514 22.88 41.12 21.36
CA PRO A 514 23.16 41.47 22.74
C PRO A 514 21.96 42.08 23.49
N GLU A 515 20.74 42.06 22.95
CA GLU A 515 19.56 42.64 23.62
C GLU A 515 18.49 41.61 24.01
N ARG A 516 18.84 40.62 24.84
CA ARG A 516 17.87 39.91 25.69
C ARG A 516 18.42 39.54 27.07
N LEU A 517 18.69 40.57 27.88
CA LEU A 517 18.67 40.46 29.34
C LEU A 517 18.07 41.76 29.93
N SER A 518 16.75 41.76 30.08
CA SER A 518 16.02 42.49 31.12
C SER A 518 14.65 41.85 31.33
#